data_AF-A0A9E2JI10-F1
#
_entry.id   AF-A0A9E2JI10-F1
#
_cell.length_a   1.000
_cell.length_b   1.000
_cell.length_c   1.000
_cell.angle_alpha   90.00
_cell.angle_beta   90.00
_cell.angle_gamma   90.00
#
_symmetry.space_group_name_H-M   'P 1'
#
loop_
_entity.id
_entity.type
_entity.pdbx_description
1 polymer ?
#
loop_
_entity_poly.entity_id
_entity_poly.type
_entity_poly.pdbx_seq_one_letter_code
_entity_poly.pdbx_strand_id
1 'polypeptide(L)'
;MSVLTRPSRIGLVLFLVLSCSLPVRAENDARDYPAELAALRTEFVKVVRRSEAPELLAGTVLSYTARAWALGVQRLAERYHRPAEKRELENRVRSYLHRLDSARRPEDRQALSMELLYDSLESMAGLLAARRRNRFTGAEIRSVAEKVEQSLDEDRSTGFRLVTLGHGCLSLLALSIQTLDSSGQFSDQINMEMNLRVGRTREIRKRKDLHNQGRYFLMAQSNFRGCFNLVCLFNLAWNPRSAPEVESIKASLERHLTGKDRPARNMILILTALAEASFPAAMSLASK
;
A
#
# COMPACT_ATOMS: atom_id res chain seq x y z
N MET A 1 -35.46 23.49 16.72
CA MET A 1 -34.14 23.45 17.39
C MET A 1 -33.52 22.08 17.17
N SER A 2 -32.72 21.92 16.11
CA SER A 2 -32.08 20.66 15.77
C SER A 2 -30.69 20.58 16.41
N VAL A 3 -30.51 19.61 17.30
CA VAL A 3 -29.21 19.27 17.90
C VAL A 3 -28.35 18.64 16.82
N LEU A 4 -27.38 19.41 16.31
CA LEU A 4 -26.29 18.94 15.45
C LEU A 4 -25.34 18.06 16.28
N THR A 5 -25.62 16.76 16.37
CA THR A 5 -24.64 15.79 16.85
C THR A 5 -23.53 15.63 15.79
N ARG A 6 -22.40 16.29 16.02
CA ARG A 6 -21.14 16.11 15.28
C ARG A 6 -20.74 14.63 15.26
N PRO A 7 -20.49 13.99 14.10
CA PRO A 7 -19.94 12.64 14.09
C PRO A 7 -18.41 12.69 14.23
N SER A 8 -17.93 11.96 15.24
CA SER A 8 -16.69 11.16 15.24
C SER A 8 -15.35 11.84 14.89
N ARG A 9 -14.91 12.82 15.70
CA ARG A 9 -13.48 13.22 15.77
C ARG A 9 -12.60 12.25 16.57
N ILE A 10 -13.19 11.38 17.39
CA ILE A 10 -12.47 10.62 18.43
C ILE A 10 -11.95 9.27 17.92
N GLY A 11 -12.64 8.62 16.97
CA GLY A 11 -12.27 7.28 16.48
C GLY A 11 -10.98 7.24 15.64
N LEU A 12 -10.77 8.26 14.78
CA LEU A 12 -9.58 8.32 13.91
C LEU A 12 -8.31 8.75 14.68
N VAL A 13 -8.50 9.56 15.75
CA VAL A 13 -7.39 10.13 16.55
C VAL A 13 -6.80 9.11 17.52
N LEU A 14 -7.60 8.17 18.03
CA LEU A 14 -7.11 7.10 18.92
C LEU A 14 -6.33 6.00 18.18
N PHE A 15 -6.49 5.85 16.86
CA PHE A 15 -5.80 4.83 16.06
C PHE A 15 -4.29 5.07 15.95
N LEU A 16 -3.86 6.34 15.97
CA LEU A 16 -2.48 6.76 15.63
C LEU A 16 -1.54 6.89 16.83
N VAL A 17 -2.01 6.72 18.07
CA VAL A 17 -1.27 7.13 19.29
C VAL A 17 -0.47 5.99 19.96
N LEU A 18 -0.70 4.72 19.60
CA LEU A 18 -0.19 3.57 20.37
C LEU A 18 1.22 3.05 19.98
N SER A 19 2.00 3.74 19.14
CA SER A 19 3.28 3.22 18.62
C SER A 19 4.48 4.17 18.77
N CYS A 20 4.56 4.95 19.85
CA CYS A 20 5.68 5.88 20.09
C CYS A 20 6.65 5.37 21.17
N SER A 21 7.76 4.75 20.73
CA SER A 21 9.01 4.53 21.50
C SER A 21 10.08 4.06 20.50
N LEU A 22 11.30 4.58 20.35
CA LEU A 22 12.22 5.48 21.08
C LEU A 22 13.24 6.02 20.04
N PRO A 23 14.06 7.05 20.36
CA PRO A 23 15.10 7.57 19.48
C PRO A 23 16.42 6.81 19.69
N VAL A 24 17.14 6.51 18.61
CA VAL A 24 18.58 6.21 18.69
C VAL A 24 19.27 6.95 17.56
N ARG A 25 20.16 7.88 17.94
CA ARG A 25 21.14 8.51 17.07
C ARG A 25 22.35 7.59 16.96
N ALA A 26 22.84 7.36 15.75
CA ALA A 26 24.23 6.95 15.52
C ALA A 26 24.76 7.65 14.27
N GLU A 27 25.88 8.33 14.43
CA GLU A 27 26.67 8.95 13.36
C GLU A 27 27.24 7.90 12.41
N ASN A 28 26.88 8.01 11.14
CA ASN A 28 27.68 7.67 9.97
C ASN A 28 26.99 8.27 8.74
N ASP A 29 27.74 8.65 7.71
CA ASP A 29 27.23 9.13 6.40
C ASP A 29 26.35 8.09 5.63
N ALA A 30 25.91 7.03 6.30
CA ALA A 30 24.95 6.06 5.79
C ALA A 30 23.52 6.56 6.08
N ARG A 31 22.66 6.56 5.06
CA ARG A 31 21.22 6.82 5.24
C ARG A 31 20.63 5.93 6.34
N ASP A 32 20.11 6.55 7.39
CA ASP A 32 19.36 5.87 8.45
C ASP A 32 17.90 5.69 8.00
N TYR A 33 17.66 4.64 7.22
CA TYR A 33 16.32 4.30 6.70
C TYR A 33 15.26 4.12 7.82
N PRO A 34 15.54 3.45 8.96
CA PRO A 34 14.64 3.44 10.11
C PRO A 34 14.26 4.84 10.61
N ALA A 35 15.23 5.76 10.76
CA ALA A 35 14.94 7.13 11.19
C ALA A 35 14.14 7.91 10.14
N GLU A 36 14.44 7.75 8.85
CA GLU A 36 13.66 8.36 7.75
C GLU A 36 12.20 7.86 7.75
N LEU A 37 11.97 6.56 7.97
CA LEU A 37 10.63 5.98 8.09
C LEU A 37 9.89 6.51 9.34
N ALA A 38 10.57 6.63 10.48
CA ALA A 38 9.98 7.18 11.70
C ALA A 38 9.60 8.66 11.54
N ALA A 39 10.45 9.44 10.86
CA ALA A 39 10.15 10.83 10.50
C ALA A 39 8.95 10.91 9.55
N LEU A 40 8.91 10.05 8.53
CA LEU A 40 7.79 9.96 7.57
C LEU A 40 6.47 9.61 8.28
N ARG A 41 6.46 8.67 9.23
CA ARG A 41 5.28 8.34 10.04
C ARG A 41 4.84 9.51 10.91
N THR A 42 5.78 10.22 11.52
CA THR A 42 5.49 11.41 12.34
C THR A 42 4.84 12.51 11.51
N GLU A 43 5.35 12.75 10.30
CA GLU A 43 4.75 13.70 9.35
C GLU A 43 3.34 13.27 8.95
N PHE A 44 3.16 12.01 8.58
CA PHE A 44 1.87 11.44 8.22
C PHE A 44 0.81 11.63 9.32
N VAL A 45 1.13 11.29 10.57
CA VAL A 45 0.22 11.48 11.72
C VAL A 45 -0.17 12.95 11.88
N LYS A 46 0.76 13.89 11.69
CA LYS A 46 0.47 15.34 11.76
C LYS A 46 -0.49 15.79 10.66
N VAL A 47 -0.29 15.30 9.42
CA VAL A 47 -1.11 15.69 8.27
C VAL A 47 -2.52 15.08 8.38
N VAL A 48 -2.64 13.80 8.71
CA VAL A 48 -3.94 13.12 8.87
C VAL A 48 -4.82 13.78 9.93
N ARG A 49 -4.22 14.26 11.03
CA ARG A 49 -4.96 14.96 12.09
C ARG A 49 -5.54 16.33 11.67
N ARG A 50 -5.01 16.93 10.61
CA ARG A 50 -5.38 18.28 10.15
C ARG A 50 -6.32 18.28 8.95
N SER A 51 -6.35 17.19 8.19
CA SER A 51 -7.10 17.12 6.94
C SER A 51 -8.56 16.70 7.19
N GLU A 52 -9.52 17.58 6.85
CA GLU A 52 -10.95 17.28 6.97
C GLU A 52 -11.58 16.75 5.67
N ALA A 53 -10.88 16.86 4.53
CA ALA A 53 -11.37 16.43 3.21
C ALA A 53 -10.96 14.97 2.89
N PRO A 54 -11.92 14.04 2.68
CA PRO A 54 -11.64 12.63 2.41
C PRO A 54 -10.71 12.39 1.22
N GLU A 55 -10.89 13.09 0.11
CA GLU A 55 -10.15 12.89 -1.14
C GLU A 55 -8.67 13.30 -0.99
N LEU A 56 -8.41 14.37 -0.24
CA LEU A 56 -7.06 14.79 0.12
C LEU A 56 -6.41 13.80 1.09
N LEU A 57 -7.20 13.25 2.02
CA LEU A 57 -6.73 12.24 2.95
C LEU A 57 -6.36 10.94 2.21
N ALA A 58 -7.16 10.48 1.24
CA ALA A 58 -6.83 9.32 0.40
C ALA A 58 -5.47 9.49 -0.31
N GLY A 59 -5.26 10.63 -0.96
CA GLY A 59 -3.99 10.94 -1.63
C GLY A 59 -2.81 10.99 -0.66
N THR A 60 -3.00 11.59 0.51
CA THR A 60 -1.97 11.67 1.56
C THR A 60 -1.59 10.28 2.08
N VAL A 61 -2.57 9.44 2.38
CA VAL A 61 -2.37 8.08 2.90
C VAL A 61 -1.67 7.20 1.88
N LEU A 62 -2.07 7.28 0.60
CA LEU A 62 -1.39 6.58 -0.48
C LEU A 62 0.04 7.08 -0.67
N SER A 63 0.27 8.38 -0.63
CA SER A 63 1.61 8.98 -0.74
C SER A 63 2.54 8.48 0.37
N TYR A 64 2.07 8.49 1.61
CA TYR A 64 2.78 7.93 2.75
C TYR A 64 3.11 6.44 2.52
N THR A 65 2.11 5.65 2.13
CA THR A 65 2.26 4.21 1.90
C THR A 65 3.33 3.93 0.85
N ALA A 66 3.24 4.62 -0.30
CA ALA A 66 4.18 4.48 -1.41
C ALA A 66 5.62 4.84 -0.99
N ARG A 67 5.79 5.97 -0.28
CA ARG A 67 7.10 6.41 0.20
C ARG A 67 7.69 5.46 1.25
N ALA A 68 6.87 4.90 2.13
CA ALA A 68 7.32 3.92 3.12
C ALA A 68 7.87 2.65 2.44
N TRP A 69 7.13 2.10 1.49
CA TRP A 69 7.60 0.97 0.69
C TRP A 69 8.87 1.31 -0.10
N ALA A 70 8.93 2.47 -0.75
CA ALA A 70 10.11 2.89 -1.50
C ALA A 70 11.37 2.92 -0.61
N LEU A 71 11.29 3.49 0.60
CA LEU A 71 12.41 3.50 1.56
C LEU A 71 12.82 2.09 1.99
N GLY A 72 11.85 1.25 2.36
CA GLY A 72 12.12 -0.15 2.74
C GLY A 72 12.79 -0.94 1.62
N VAL A 73 12.36 -0.74 0.38
CA VAL A 73 12.88 -1.45 -0.80
C VAL A 73 14.25 -0.92 -1.23
N GLN A 74 14.51 0.39 -1.11
CA GLN A 74 15.86 0.95 -1.34
C GLN A 74 16.88 0.31 -0.39
N ARG A 75 16.52 0.16 0.89
CA ARG A 75 17.38 -0.51 1.86
C ARG A 75 17.54 -2.00 1.57
N LEU A 76 16.46 -2.67 1.14
CA LEU A 76 16.53 -4.07 0.70
C LEU A 76 17.49 -4.24 -0.49
N ALA A 77 17.43 -3.34 -1.48
CA ALA A 77 18.32 -3.34 -2.64
C ALA A 77 19.79 -3.16 -2.22
N GLU A 78 20.06 -2.23 -1.31
CA GLU A 78 21.40 -2.01 -0.75
C GLU A 78 21.94 -3.28 -0.07
N ARG A 79 21.13 -3.90 0.80
CA ARG A 79 21.46 -5.14 1.50
C ARG A 79 21.72 -6.30 0.53
N TYR A 80 21.03 -6.35 -0.60
CA TYR A 80 21.23 -7.39 -1.61
C TYR A 80 22.34 -7.05 -2.62
N HIS A 81 23.09 -5.97 -2.39
CA HIS A 81 24.15 -5.47 -3.27
C HIS A 81 23.64 -5.22 -4.70
N ARG A 82 22.48 -4.58 -4.81
CA ARG A 82 21.78 -4.23 -6.05
C ARG A 82 21.75 -2.71 -6.26
N PRO A 83 22.89 -2.07 -6.56
CA PRO A 83 23.00 -0.61 -6.63
C PRO A 83 22.25 -0.01 -7.82
N ALA A 84 22.07 -0.74 -8.91
CA ALA A 84 21.32 -0.25 -10.07
C ALA A 84 19.83 -0.12 -9.72
N GLU A 85 19.26 -1.15 -9.13
CA GLU A 85 17.87 -1.20 -8.67
C GLU A 85 17.61 -0.15 -7.57
N LYS A 86 18.55 0.06 -6.65
CA LYS A 86 18.49 1.15 -5.66
C LYS A 86 18.41 2.52 -6.34
N ARG A 87 19.34 2.83 -7.26
CA ARG A 87 19.39 4.13 -7.97
C ARG A 87 18.15 4.36 -8.81
N GLU A 88 17.64 3.32 -9.46
CA GLU A 88 16.40 3.41 -10.23
C GLU A 88 15.22 3.80 -9.35
N LEU A 89 15.06 3.16 -8.19
CA LEU A 89 14.01 3.50 -7.24
C LEU A 89 14.18 4.92 -6.66
N GLU A 90 15.42 5.36 -6.40
CA GLU A 90 15.71 6.76 -6.02
C GLU A 90 15.32 7.76 -7.12
N ASN A 91 15.55 7.42 -8.39
CA ASN A 91 15.11 8.24 -9.54
C ASN A 91 13.58 8.29 -9.63
N ARG A 92 12.90 7.14 -9.48
CA ARG A 92 11.43 7.07 -9.47
C ARG A 92 10.85 7.93 -8.33
N VAL A 93 11.42 7.86 -7.12
CA VAL A 93 11.01 8.72 -5.99
C VAL A 93 11.23 10.21 -6.29
N ARG A 94 12.37 10.60 -6.86
CA ARG A 94 12.62 12.02 -7.22
C ARG A 94 11.63 12.52 -8.27
N SER A 95 11.39 11.74 -9.32
CA SER A 95 10.40 12.05 -10.35
C SER A 95 8.99 12.16 -9.77
N TYR A 96 8.62 11.21 -8.89
CA TYR A 96 7.35 11.24 -8.17
C TYR A 96 7.17 12.52 -7.37
N LEU A 97 8.15 12.92 -6.54
CA LEU A 97 8.05 14.13 -5.71
C LEU A 97 7.87 15.38 -6.59
N HIS A 98 8.64 15.49 -7.67
CA HIS A 98 8.51 16.60 -8.61
C HIS A 98 7.11 16.68 -9.26
N ARG A 99 6.57 15.52 -9.68
CA ARG A 99 5.20 15.43 -10.23
C ARG A 99 4.14 15.72 -9.17
N LEU A 100 4.35 15.27 -7.93
CA LEU A 100 3.43 15.46 -6.81
C LEU A 100 3.27 16.94 -6.45
N ASP A 101 4.34 17.72 -6.49
CA ASP A 101 4.31 19.18 -6.23
C ASP A 101 3.45 19.93 -7.27
N SER A 102 3.39 19.39 -8.48
CA SER A 102 2.59 19.94 -9.58
C SER A 102 1.14 19.43 -9.60
N ALA A 103 0.82 18.39 -8.83
CA ALA A 103 -0.48 17.72 -8.84
C ALA A 103 -1.51 18.50 -8.01
N ARG A 104 -2.33 19.30 -8.70
CA ARG A 104 -3.34 20.17 -8.08
C ARG A 104 -4.61 19.42 -7.66
N ARG A 105 -4.96 18.33 -8.36
CA ARG A 105 -6.20 17.57 -8.10
C ARG A 105 -5.92 16.39 -7.16
N PRO A 106 -6.82 16.09 -6.20
CA PRO A 106 -6.65 14.94 -5.31
C PRO A 106 -6.50 13.60 -6.04
N GLU A 107 -7.21 13.43 -7.15
CA GLU A 107 -7.20 12.20 -7.95
C GLU A 107 -5.83 11.98 -8.61
N ASP A 108 -5.19 13.05 -9.10
CA ASP A 108 -3.85 13.00 -9.67
C ASP A 108 -2.83 12.56 -8.61
N ARG A 109 -2.95 13.09 -7.39
CA ARG A 109 -2.08 12.70 -6.26
C ARG A 109 -2.27 11.23 -5.88
N GLN A 110 -3.51 10.74 -5.91
CA GLN A 110 -3.80 9.32 -5.67
C GLN A 110 -3.18 8.43 -6.75
N ALA A 111 -3.35 8.78 -8.03
CA ALA A 111 -2.78 8.04 -9.15
C ALA A 111 -1.24 8.01 -9.11
N LEU A 112 -0.59 9.15 -8.94
CA LEU A 112 0.86 9.26 -8.80
C LEU A 112 1.38 8.42 -7.64
N SER A 113 0.68 8.43 -6.51
CA SER A 113 1.08 7.66 -5.34
C SER A 113 0.91 6.17 -5.56
N MET A 114 -0.12 5.76 -6.31
CA MET A 114 -0.29 4.37 -6.72
C MET A 114 0.77 3.89 -7.71
N GLU A 115 1.24 4.76 -8.61
CA GLU A 115 2.37 4.44 -9.49
C GLU A 115 3.62 4.13 -8.67
N LEU A 116 3.99 5.04 -7.74
CA LEU A 116 5.16 4.82 -6.90
C LEU A 116 5.02 3.57 -6.01
N LEU A 117 3.82 3.30 -5.48
CA LEU A 117 3.57 2.09 -4.69
C LEU A 117 3.76 0.83 -5.55
N TYR A 118 3.19 0.82 -6.75
CA TYR A 118 3.34 -0.27 -7.71
C TYR A 118 4.81 -0.49 -8.07
N ASP A 119 5.53 0.56 -8.45
CA ASP A 119 6.97 0.54 -8.76
C ASP A 119 7.82 -0.03 -7.61
N SER A 120 7.48 0.36 -6.38
CA SER A 120 8.18 -0.10 -5.18
C SER A 120 7.92 -1.58 -4.93
N LEU A 121 6.68 -2.05 -5.09
CA LEU A 121 6.32 -3.45 -4.91
C LEU A 121 6.86 -4.33 -6.04
N GLU A 122 6.94 -3.83 -7.27
CA GLU A 122 7.55 -4.50 -8.41
C GLU A 122 9.04 -4.73 -8.14
N SER A 123 9.73 -3.65 -7.75
CA SER A 123 11.15 -3.68 -7.36
C SER A 123 11.39 -4.66 -6.21
N MET A 124 10.53 -4.64 -5.19
CA MET A 124 10.61 -5.59 -4.08
C MET A 124 10.48 -7.04 -4.56
N ALA A 125 9.42 -7.35 -5.31
CA ALA A 125 9.16 -8.69 -5.81
C ALA A 125 10.34 -9.20 -6.65
N GLY A 126 10.89 -8.34 -7.51
CA GLY A 126 12.08 -8.62 -8.31
C GLY A 126 13.32 -8.93 -7.47
N LEU A 127 13.59 -8.11 -6.45
CA LEU A 127 14.71 -8.32 -5.52
C LEU A 127 14.58 -9.64 -4.75
N LEU A 128 13.37 -9.97 -4.27
CA LEU A 128 13.09 -11.22 -3.56
C LEU A 128 13.25 -12.44 -4.48
N ALA A 129 12.66 -12.40 -5.68
CA ALA A 129 12.76 -13.48 -6.66
C ALA A 129 14.21 -13.74 -7.07
N ALA A 130 14.98 -12.67 -7.34
CA ALA A 130 16.40 -12.76 -7.66
C ALA A 130 17.21 -13.36 -6.50
N ARG A 131 16.94 -12.94 -5.26
CA ARG A 131 17.62 -13.47 -4.06
C ARG A 131 17.39 -14.97 -3.84
N ARG A 132 16.21 -15.47 -4.20
CA ARG A 132 15.83 -16.89 -4.12
C ARG A 132 16.19 -17.68 -5.38
N ARG A 133 16.73 -17.04 -6.42
CA ARG A 133 16.97 -17.63 -7.76
C ARG A 133 15.70 -18.25 -8.37
N ASN A 134 14.53 -17.71 -8.03
CA ASN A 134 13.26 -18.21 -8.52
C ASN A 134 12.94 -17.60 -9.90
N ARG A 135 13.37 -18.30 -10.96
CA ARG A 135 13.16 -17.84 -12.35
C ARG A 135 11.69 -17.82 -12.75
N PHE A 136 10.87 -18.72 -12.19
CA PHE A 136 9.45 -18.81 -12.49
C PHE A 136 8.72 -17.56 -11.99
N THR A 137 8.87 -17.22 -10.71
CA THR A 137 8.30 -15.98 -10.15
C THR A 137 8.83 -14.75 -10.88
N GLY A 138 10.11 -14.74 -11.27
CA GLY A 138 10.66 -13.64 -12.08
C GLY A 138 9.94 -13.45 -13.43
N ALA A 139 9.49 -14.53 -14.07
CA ALA A 139 8.70 -14.45 -15.31
C ALA A 139 7.26 -14.00 -15.03
N GLU A 140 6.66 -14.44 -13.92
CA GLU A 140 5.32 -13.99 -13.51
C GLU A 140 5.29 -12.49 -13.19
N ILE A 141 6.31 -11.96 -12.51
CA ILE A 141 6.45 -10.53 -12.22
C ILE A 141 6.46 -9.73 -13.54
N ARG A 142 7.25 -10.15 -14.53
CA ARG A 142 7.28 -9.48 -15.85
C ARG A 142 5.92 -9.56 -16.55
N SER A 143 5.26 -10.72 -16.52
CA SER A 143 3.92 -10.86 -17.10
C SER A 143 2.89 -9.93 -16.43
N VAL A 144 3.00 -9.72 -15.11
CA VAL A 144 2.16 -8.74 -14.40
C VAL A 144 2.48 -7.31 -14.87
N ALA A 145 3.76 -6.97 -15.02
CA ALA A 145 4.19 -5.66 -15.51
C ALA A 145 3.68 -5.34 -16.92
N GLU A 146 3.90 -6.26 -17.87
CA GLU A 146 3.42 -6.12 -19.25
C GLU A 146 1.90 -5.94 -19.32
N LYS A 147 1.13 -6.69 -18.52
CA LYS A 147 -0.33 -6.57 -18.48
C LYS A 147 -0.79 -5.25 -17.88
N VAL A 148 -0.11 -4.76 -16.85
CA VAL A 148 -0.42 -3.46 -16.23
C VAL A 148 -0.13 -2.34 -17.23
N GLU A 149 1.04 -2.35 -17.87
CA GLU A 149 1.44 -1.38 -18.89
C GLU A 149 0.43 -1.35 -20.04
N GLN A 150 0.14 -2.51 -20.65
CA GLN A 150 -0.84 -2.63 -21.72
C GLN A 150 -2.20 -2.07 -21.31
N SER A 151 -2.68 -2.40 -20.11
CA SER A 151 -3.97 -1.92 -19.62
C SER A 151 -3.97 -0.39 -19.48
N LEU A 152 -2.89 0.20 -18.96
CA LEU A 152 -2.79 1.65 -18.75
C LEU A 152 -2.71 2.45 -20.06
N ASP A 153 -2.29 1.82 -21.16
CA ASP A 153 -2.33 2.41 -22.49
C ASP A 153 -3.74 2.42 -23.09
N GLU A 154 -4.59 1.46 -22.73
CA GLU A 154 -5.97 1.32 -23.22
C GLU A 154 -6.95 2.35 -22.61
N ASP A 155 -6.83 2.67 -21.32
CA ASP A 155 -7.72 3.64 -20.63
C ASP A 155 -6.91 4.55 -19.69
N ARG A 156 -6.90 5.85 -20.02
CA ARG A 156 -6.15 6.88 -19.28
C ARG A 156 -6.95 7.52 -18.14
N SER A 157 -8.17 7.05 -17.86
CA SER A 157 -8.99 7.60 -16.77
C SER A 157 -8.40 7.27 -15.40
N THR A 158 -8.43 8.24 -14.49
CA THR A 158 -7.83 8.08 -13.16
C THR A 158 -8.43 6.92 -12.38
N GLY A 159 -9.75 6.72 -12.45
CA GLY A 159 -10.43 5.60 -11.80
C GLY A 159 -9.94 4.25 -12.31
N PHE A 160 -9.80 4.09 -13.63
CA PHE A 160 -9.26 2.87 -14.22
C PHE A 160 -7.80 2.65 -13.81
N ARG A 161 -6.98 3.69 -13.84
CA ARG A 161 -5.57 3.65 -13.42
C ARG A 161 -5.40 3.13 -11.98
N LEU A 162 -6.23 3.62 -11.04
CA LEU A 162 -6.23 3.13 -9.65
C LEU A 162 -6.60 1.64 -9.55
N VAL A 163 -7.58 1.19 -10.34
CA VAL A 163 -7.98 -0.23 -10.38
C VAL A 163 -6.84 -1.09 -10.90
N THR A 164 -6.25 -0.72 -12.03
CA THR A 164 -5.18 -1.47 -12.71
C THR A 164 -3.92 -1.55 -11.84
N LEU A 165 -3.43 -0.41 -11.34
CA LEU A 165 -2.27 -0.39 -10.44
C LEU A 165 -2.55 -1.12 -9.13
N GLY A 166 -3.76 -0.97 -8.56
CA GLY A 166 -4.17 -1.70 -7.36
C GLY A 166 -4.19 -3.21 -7.57
N HIS A 167 -4.63 -3.69 -8.74
CA HIS A 167 -4.56 -5.11 -9.10
C HIS A 167 -3.12 -5.58 -9.31
N GLY A 168 -2.26 -4.77 -9.93
CA GLY A 168 -0.83 -5.03 -10.01
C GLY A 168 -0.19 -5.19 -8.63
N CYS A 169 -0.48 -4.27 -7.70
CA CYS A 169 0.01 -4.34 -6.32
C CYS A 169 -0.42 -5.64 -5.61
N LEU A 170 -1.67 -6.07 -5.77
CA LEU A 170 -2.16 -7.34 -5.23
C LEU A 170 -1.30 -8.51 -5.71
N SER A 171 -1.12 -8.62 -7.03
CA SER A 171 -0.37 -9.70 -7.66
C SER A 171 1.09 -9.71 -7.21
N LEU A 172 1.74 -8.55 -7.16
CA LEU A 172 3.14 -8.42 -6.73
C LEU A 172 3.32 -8.76 -5.24
N LEU A 173 2.38 -8.36 -4.38
CA LEU A 173 2.38 -8.77 -2.97
C LEU A 173 2.21 -10.28 -2.83
N ALA A 174 1.26 -10.89 -3.54
CA ALA A 174 1.04 -12.34 -3.53
C ALA A 174 2.31 -13.11 -3.92
N LEU A 175 2.94 -12.73 -5.05
CA LEU A 175 4.19 -13.32 -5.52
C LEU A 175 5.35 -13.14 -4.52
N SER A 176 5.41 -11.97 -3.87
CA SER A 176 6.42 -11.69 -2.84
C SER A 176 6.22 -12.58 -1.62
N ILE A 177 4.99 -12.77 -1.14
CA ILE A 177 4.69 -13.65 -0.01
C ILE A 177 5.06 -15.10 -0.36
N GLN A 178 4.64 -15.59 -1.53
CA GLN A 178 4.99 -16.94 -2.01
C GLN A 178 6.52 -17.15 -2.10
N THR A 179 7.26 -16.10 -2.50
CA THR A 179 8.72 -16.16 -2.56
C THR A 179 9.38 -16.23 -1.18
N LEU A 180 8.73 -15.64 -0.16
CA LEU A 180 9.20 -15.68 1.22
C LEU A 180 8.83 -16.99 1.92
N ASP A 181 7.64 -17.50 1.64
CA ASP A 181 7.04 -18.68 2.26
C ASP A 181 7.41 -19.97 1.51
N SER A 182 8.61 -20.49 1.81
CA SER A 182 9.08 -21.76 1.24
C SER A 182 8.27 -22.98 1.69
N SER A 183 7.51 -22.88 2.77
CA SER A 183 6.65 -23.95 3.30
C SER A 183 5.27 -24.01 2.66
N GLY A 184 4.86 -22.97 1.93
CA GLY A 184 3.50 -22.85 1.40
C GLY A 184 2.43 -22.64 2.47
N GLN A 185 2.81 -22.20 3.68
CA GLN A 185 1.90 -21.94 4.80
C GLN A 185 0.79 -20.94 4.47
N PHE A 186 1.07 -19.96 3.62
CA PHE A 186 0.17 -18.85 3.27
C PHE A 186 -0.51 -19.03 1.91
N SER A 187 -0.25 -20.13 1.19
CA SER A 187 -0.74 -20.35 -0.18
C SER A 187 -2.26 -20.28 -0.27
N ASP A 188 -2.97 -20.93 0.66
CA ASP A 188 -4.43 -20.96 0.67
C ASP A 188 -5.03 -19.57 0.95
N GLN A 189 -4.45 -18.82 1.89
CA GLN A 189 -4.90 -17.47 2.21
C GLN A 189 -4.69 -16.52 1.03
N ILE A 190 -3.55 -16.63 0.32
CA ILE A 190 -3.27 -15.85 -0.89
C ILE A 190 -4.30 -16.18 -1.98
N ASN A 191 -4.51 -17.47 -2.25
CA ASN A 191 -5.44 -17.92 -3.29
C ASN A 191 -6.88 -17.51 -2.98
N MET A 192 -7.31 -17.65 -1.72
CA MET A 192 -8.62 -17.21 -1.25
C MET A 192 -8.80 -15.71 -1.48
N GLU A 193 -7.81 -14.90 -1.09
CA GLU A 193 -7.85 -13.46 -1.25
C GLU A 193 -7.90 -13.05 -2.73
N MET A 194 -7.04 -13.61 -3.58
CA MET A 194 -7.02 -13.32 -5.01
C MET A 194 -8.33 -13.71 -5.70
N ASN A 195 -8.87 -14.91 -5.40
CA ASN A 195 -10.14 -15.37 -5.94
C ASN A 195 -11.31 -14.47 -5.52
N LEU A 196 -11.33 -14.04 -4.26
CA LEU A 196 -12.31 -13.09 -3.75
C LEU A 196 -12.28 -11.77 -4.53
N ARG A 197 -11.08 -11.22 -4.81
CA ARG A 197 -10.95 -9.94 -5.55
C ARG A 197 -11.33 -10.06 -7.02
N VAL A 198 -11.00 -11.18 -7.66
CA VAL A 198 -11.46 -11.48 -9.03
C VAL A 198 -12.98 -11.59 -9.06
N GLY A 199 -13.59 -12.33 -8.12
CA GLY A 199 -15.04 -12.45 -7.99
C GLY A 199 -15.73 -11.10 -7.81
N ARG A 200 -15.27 -10.29 -6.84
CA ARG A 200 -15.81 -8.94 -6.59
C ARG A 200 -15.66 -8.01 -7.78
N THR A 201 -14.54 -8.05 -8.48
CA THR A 201 -14.34 -7.24 -9.70
C THR A 201 -15.37 -7.60 -10.77
N ARG A 202 -15.61 -8.91 -10.99
CA ARG A 202 -16.62 -9.39 -11.95
C ARG A 202 -18.03 -8.97 -11.55
N GLU A 203 -18.38 -9.05 -10.27
CA GLU A 203 -19.68 -8.60 -9.76
C GLU A 203 -19.90 -7.10 -9.98
N ILE A 204 -18.91 -6.26 -9.63
CA ILE A 204 -19.00 -4.81 -9.79
C ILE A 204 -19.11 -4.42 -11.27
N ARG A 205 -18.38 -5.10 -12.18
CA ARG A 205 -18.49 -4.87 -13.64
C ARG A 205 -19.91 -5.09 -14.16
N LYS A 206 -20.64 -6.07 -13.60
CA LYS A 206 -22.01 -6.42 -14.02
C LYS A 206 -23.09 -5.46 -13.49
N ARG A 207 -22.77 -4.57 -12.55
CA ARG A 207 -23.73 -3.64 -11.94
C ARG A 207 -24.15 -2.53 -12.90
N LYS A 208 -25.28 -2.73 -13.58
CA LYS A 208 -25.86 -1.77 -14.54
C LYS A 208 -26.34 -0.48 -13.87
N ASP A 209 -26.64 -0.51 -12.58
CA ASP A 209 -27.13 0.62 -11.80
C ASP A 209 -26.03 1.65 -11.43
N LEU A 210 -24.77 1.31 -11.67
CA LEU A 210 -23.62 2.18 -11.42
C LEU A 210 -23.05 2.76 -12.71
N HIS A 211 -22.71 4.05 -12.69
CA HIS A 211 -21.87 4.67 -13.71
C HIS A 211 -20.43 4.09 -13.68
N ASN A 212 -19.71 4.17 -14.80
CA ASN A 212 -18.35 3.59 -14.93
C ASN A 212 -17.38 4.07 -13.85
N GLN A 213 -17.38 5.37 -13.54
CA GLN A 213 -16.56 5.92 -12.46
C GLN A 213 -16.89 5.31 -11.09
N GLY A 214 -18.18 5.10 -10.79
CA GLY A 214 -18.62 4.45 -9.56
C GLY A 214 -18.18 2.99 -9.50
N ARG A 215 -18.19 2.28 -10.63
CA ARG A 215 -17.67 0.91 -10.72
C ARG A 215 -16.16 0.88 -10.47
N TYR A 216 -15.39 1.77 -11.10
CA TYR A 216 -13.95 1.87 -10.87
C TYR A 216 -13.61 2.19 -9.42
N PHE A 217 -14.34 3.12 -8.80
CA PHE A 217 -14.18 3.46 -7.39
C PHE A 217 -14.35 2.22 -6.48
N LEU A 218 -15.42 1.44 -6.68
CA LEU A 218 -15.67 0.23 -5.88
C LEU A 218 -14.64 -0.88 -6.15
N MET A 219 -14.16 -1.01 -7.39
CA MET A 219 -13.09 -1.96 -7.72
C MET A 219 -11.78 -1.57 -7.04
N ALA A 220 -11.40 -0.29 -7.10
CA ALA A 220 -10.19 0.21 -6.44
C ALA A 220 -10.28 0.00 -4.93
N GLN A 221 -11.43 0.29 -4.32
CA GLN A 221 -11.68 0.00 -2.91
C GLN A 221 -11.53 -1.49 -2.57
N SER A 222 -12.07 -2.38 -3.40
CA SER A 222 -11.90 -3.82 -3.22
C SER A 222 -10.43 -4.20 -3.31
N ASN A 223 -9.70 -3.67 -4.28
CA ASN A 223 -8.28 -3.95 -4.46
C ASN A 223 -7.45 -3.49 -3.27
N PHE A 224 -7.68 -2.28 -2.74
CA PHE A 224 -6.98 -1.80 -1.56
C PHE A 224 -7.25 -2.64 -0.32
N ARG A 225 -8.47 -3.17 -0.17
CA ARG A 225 -8.77 -4.11 0.92
C ARG A 225 -7.98 -5.40 0.77
N GLY A 226 -7.82 -5.91 -0.46
CA GLY A 226 -6.95 -7.06 -0.68
C GLY A 226 -5.47 -6.74 -0.47
N CYS A 227 -5.00 -5.55 -0.87
CA CYS A 227 -3.63 -5.12 -0.59
C CYS A 227 -3.39 -5.09 0.91
N PHE A 228 -4.32 -4.56 1.69
CA PHE A 228 -4.24 -4.58 3.16
C PHE A 228 -4.08 -6.01 3.69
N ASN A 229 -4.94 -6.94 3.24
CA ASN A 229 -4.88 -8.34 3.68
C ASN A 229 -3.54 -8.99 3.30
N LEU A 230 -3.05 -8.77 2.08
CA LEU A 230 -1.77 -9.31 1.62
C LEU A 230 -0.58 -8.65 2.33
N VAL A 231 -0.62 -7.35 2.64
CA VAL A 231 0.42 -6.69 3.46
C VAL A 231 0.46 -7.28 4.87
N CYS A 232 -0.68 -7.63 5.45
CA CYS A 232 -0.72 -8.34 6.73
C CYS A 232 -0.02 -9.71 6.62
N LEU A 233 -0.30 -10.50 5.58
CA LEU A 233 0.37 -11.78 5.33
C LEU A 233 1.87 -11.60 5.07
N PHE A 234 2.26 -10.56 4.31
CA PHE A 234 3.65 -10.23 4.05
C PHE A 234 4.42 -9.94 5.34
N ASN A 235 3.84 -9.16 6.25
CA ASN A 235 4.43 -8.90 7.57
C ASN A 235 4.72 -10.22 8.31
N LEU A 236 3.78 -11.16 8.32
CA LEU A 236 3.94 -12.46 8.98
C LEU A 236 5.00 -13.33 8.29
N ALA A 237 5.02 -13.37 6.96
CA ALA A 237 5.98 -14.14 6.18
C ALA A 237 7.42 -13.58 6.31
N TRP A 238 7.57 -12.25 6.36
CA TRP A 238 8.88 -11.59 6.48
C TRP A 238 9.39 -11.54 7.92
N ASN A 239 8.51 -11.24 8.86
CA ASN A 239 8.83 -11.06 10.28
C ASN A 239 7.67 -11.54 11.18
N PRO A 240 7.66 -12.82 11.60
CA PRO A 240 6.59 -13.37 12.44
C PRO A 240 6.35 -12.62 13.76
N ARG A 241 7.35 -11.88 14.26
CA ARG A 241 7.22 -11.07 15.49
C ARG A 241 6.27 -9.87 15.32
N SER A 242 5.91 -9.52 14.09
CA SER A 242 4.94 -8.46 13.79
C SER A 242 3.48 -8.87 14.05
N ALA A 243 3.21 -10.15 14.34
CA ALA A 243 1.85 -10.67 14.50
C ALA A 243 0.97 -9.86 15.48
N PRO A 244 1.42 -9.48 16.69
CA PRO A 244 0.60 -8.69 17.60
C PRO A 244 0.19 -7.32 17.04
N GLU A 245 1.10 -6.64 16.34
CA GLU A 245 0.84 -5.34 15.72
C GLU A 245 -0.13 -5.48 14.54
N VAL A 246 0.09 -6.47 13.67
CA VAL A 246 -0.76 -6.76 12.50
C VAL A 246 -2.18 -7.14 12.92
N GLU A 247 -2.35 -8.02 13.92
CA GLU A 247 -3.68 -8.41 14.40
C GLU A 247 -4.42 -7.24 15.07
N SER A 248 -3.70 -6.36 15.77
CA SER A 248 -4.27 -5.13 16.32
C SER A 248 -4.82 -4.22 15.20
N ILE A 249 -4.08 -4.03 14.11
CA ILE A 249 -4.51 -3.23 12.96
C ILE A 249 -5.76 -3.87 12.29
N LYS A 250 -5.75 -5.19 12.07
CA LYS A 250 -6.90 -5.93 11.51
C LYS A 250 -8.15 -5.78 12.36
N ALA A 251 -8.06 -6.09 13.65
CA ALA A 251 -9.18 -5.97 14.58
C ALA A 251 -9.69 -4.52 14.64
N SER A 252 -8.79 -3.55 14.55
CA SER A 252 -9.18 -2.15 14.53
C SER A 252 -9.89 -1.76 13.24
N LEU A 253 -9.46 -2.23 12.07
CA LEU A 253 -10.20 -2.01 10.81
C LEU A 253 -11.59 -2.65 10.86
N GLU A 254 -11.70 -3.90 11.33
CA GLU A 254 -12.97 -4.64 11.43
C GLU A 254 -13.98 -3.94 12.34
N ARG A 255 -13.53 -3.43 13.50
CA ARG A 255 -14.40 -2.66 14.42
C ARG A 255 -15.00 -1.40 13.77
N HIS A 256 -14.29 -0.79 12.82
CA HIS A 256 -14.73 0.46 12.19
C HIS A 256 -15.42 0.24 10.84
N LEU A 257 -15.28 -0.93 10.20
CA LEU A 257 -15.99 -1.29 8.98
C LEU A 257 -17.38 -1.87 9.32
N THR A 258 -18.37 -1.00 9.46
CA THR A 258 -19.74 -1.40 9.86
C THR A 258 -20.62 -1.90 8.70
N GLY A 259 -20.15 -1.77 7.45
CA GLY A 259 -20.93 -2.07 6.24
C GLY A 259 -22.08 -1.08 5.94
N LYS A 260 -22.41 -0.18 6.88
CA LYS A 260 -23.44 0.86 6.76
C LYS A 260 -22.87 2.22 6.33
N ASP A 261 -21.55 2.35 6.35
CA ASP A 261 -20.84 3.58 6.02
C ASP A 261 -20.81 3.88 4.53
N ARG A 262 -20.73 5.17 4.19
CA ARG A 262 -20.60 5.62 2.80
C ARG A 262 -19.33 5.02 2.16
N PRO A 263 -19.35 4.66 0.86
CA PRO A 263 -18.19 4.06 0.19
C PRO A 263 -16.90 4.89 0.31
N ALA A 264 -16.98 6.21 0.23
CA ALA A 264 -15.85 7.11 0.45
C ALA A 264 -15.20 6.94 1.84
N ARG A 265 -16.01 6.82 2.90
CA ARG A 265 -15.49 6.60 4.26
C ARG A 265 -14.80 5.24 4.38
N ASN A 266 -15.40 4.19 3.82
CA ASN A 266 -14.79 2.86 3.81
C ASN A 266 -13.44 2.85 3.09
N MET A 267 -13.33 3.61 1.99
CA MET A 267 -12.07 3.75 1.25
C MET A 267 -10.97 4.32 2.13
N ILE A 268 -11.26 5.41 2.85
CA ILE A 268 -10.29 6.04 3.76
C ILE A 268 -9.88 5.11 4.89
N LEU A 269 -10.82 4.39 5.50
CA LEU A 269 -10.52 3.43 6.55
C LEU A 269 -9.60 2.32 6.04
N ILE A 270 -9.90 1.75 4.87
CA ILE A 270 -9.09 0.71 4.23
C ILE A 270 -7.70 1.22 3.89
N LEU A 271 -7.59 2.39 3.27
CA LEU A 271 -6.29 2.99 2.92
C LEU A 271 -5.47 3.29 4.18
N THR A 272 -6.11 3.79 5.25
CA THR A 272 -5.41 4.08 6.50
C THR A 272 -4.90 2.81 7.16
N ALA A 273 -5.70 1.74 7.18
CA ALA A 273 -5.26 0.44 7.67
C ALA A 273 -4.12 -0.14 6.81
N LEU A 274 -4.18 0.02 5.48
CA LEU A 274 -3.10 -0.36 4.57
C LEU A 274 -1.81 0.42 4.87
N ALA A 275 -1.88 1.72 5.08
CA ALA A 275 -0.74 2.54 5.47
C ALA A 275 -0.12 2.09 6.80
N GLU A 276 -0.96 1.86 7.81
CA GLU A 276 -0.52 1.43 9.14
C GLU A 276 0.10 0.03 9.12
N ALA A 277 -0.43 -0.91 8.30
CA ALA A 277 0.17 -2.23 8.11
C ALA A 277 1.43 -2.21 7.23
N SER A 278 1.55 -1.22 6.34
CA SER A 278 2.72 -1.04 5.49
C SER A 278 3.93 -0.50 6.26
N PHE A 279 3.71 0.25 7.35
CA PHE A 279 4.78 0.77 8.17
C PHE A 279 5.66 -0.32 8.81
N PRO A 280 5.14 -1.30 9.58
CA PRO A 280 5.97 -2.37 10.16
C PRO A 280 6.61 -3.26 9.08
N ALA A 281 5.97 -3.42 7.91
CA ALA A 281 6.57 -4.11 6.78
C ALA A 281 7.81 -3.35 6.27
N ALA A 282 7.65 -2.06 5.96
CA ALA A 282 8.72 -1.19 5.51
C ALA A 282 9.84 -1.07 6.55
N MET A 283 9.50 -0.93 7.84
CA MET A 283 10.46 -0.94 8.94
C MET A 283 11.23 -2.25 9.01
N SER A 284 10.57 -3.39 8.82
CA SER A 284 11.23 -4.71 8.82
C SER A 284 12.11 -4.94 7.60
N LEU A 285 11.80 -4.32 6.46
CA LEU A 285 12.68 -4.29 5.29
C LEU A 285 13.90 -3.39 5.54
N ALA A 286 13.69 -2.26 6.19
CA ALA A 286 14.72 -1.28 6.49
C ALA A 286 15.66 -1.70 7.64
N SER A 287 15.13 -2.44 8.61
CA SER A 287 15.81 -2.85 9.84
C SER A 287 16.31 -4.28 9.70
N LYS A 288 17.42 -4.47 8.97
CA LYS A 288 18.29 -5.67 8.88
C LYS A 288 19.31 -5.44 7.74
#